data_AF-A0A3B0UD06-F1
#
_entry.id   AF-A0A3B0UD06-F1
#
_cell.length_a   1.000
_cell.length_b   1.000
_cell.length_c   1.000
_cell.angle_alpha   90.00
_cell.angle_beta   90.00
_cell.angle_gamma   90.00
#
_symmetry.space_group_name_H-M   'P 1'
#
loop_
_entity.id
_entity.type
_entity.pdbx_description
1 polymer ?
#
loop_
_entity_poly.entity_id
_entity_poly.type
_entity_poly.pdbx_seq_one_letter_code
_entity_poly.pdbx_strand_id
1 'polypeptide(L)'
;MIKTFIAFFIIIGFANTAYAQTELPEKIIYDQEVIDLVNKAKAEMKAENYDAANKTFRKALATRKILPTDLSYLFAETLYVVHQYQNSLNFVNKYLGLAGQGGNYYEKAIELKGLLQAEFKKIKTCDYCNLSGYRYVSCYNCDGVGSTTETCYNCKGSGKTVCPKCLGEGVYITFNSFSGKQYIECDVCEGKGYIICPVCLGEKTLTGTCSVCLGTGKIASSTICNHKPDQIVNGHNHK
;
A
#
# COMPACT_ATOMS: atom_id res chain seq x y z
N MET A 1 91.15 -41.11 -5.01
CA MET A 1 90.14 -40.53 -5.93
C MET A 1 88.81 -41.25 -5.67
N ILE A 2 88.02 -40.75 -4.73
CA ILE A 2 86.75 -41.37 -4.29
C ILE A 2 85.63 -40.53 -4.90
N LYS A 3 84.82 -41.12 -5.79
CA LYS A 3 83.65 -40.47 -6.39
C LYS A 3 82.40 -40.84 -5.59
N THR A 4 81.90 -39.85 -4.86
CA THR A 4 80.61 -39.83 -4.16
C THR A 4 79.47 -39.82 -5.19
N PHE A 5 78.55 -40.79 -5.14
CA PHE A 5 77.30 -40.77 -5.89
C PHE A 5 76.22 -40.12 -5.01
N ILE A 6 75.72 -38.97 -5.41
CA ILE A 6 74.57 -38.30 -4.78
C ILE A 6 73.31 -38.74 -5.53
N ALA A 7 72.38 -39.38 -4.83
CA ALA A 7 71.08 -39.75 -5.35
C ALA A 7 70.14 -38.53 -5.31
N PHE A 8 69.61 -38.13 -6.48
CA PHE A 8 68.58 -37.10 -6.61
C PHE A 8 67.21 -37.79 -6.72
N PHE A 9 66.40 -37.73 -5.66
CA PHE A 9 64.99 -38.15 -5.71
C PHE A 9 64.16 -37.01 -6.32
N ILE A 10 63.67 -37.22 -7.55
CA ILE A 10 62.70 -36.34 -8.20
C ILE A 10 61.31 -36.76 -7.71
N ILE A 11 60.66 -35.90 -6.91
CA ILE A 11 59.26 -36.05 -6.53
C ILE A 11 58.42 -35.47 -7.67
N ILE A 12 57.78 -36.34 -8.45
CA ILE A 12 56.80 -35.96 -9.47
C ILE A 12 55.47 -35.71 -8.74
N GLY A 13 55.08 -34.45 -8.59
CA GLY A 13 53.77 -34.06 -8.11
C GLY A 13 52.72 -34.27 -9.21
N PHE A 14 51.82 -35.23 -9.01
CA PHE A 14 50.61 -35.35 -9.83
C PHE A 14 49.63 -34.25 -9.44
N ALA A 15 49.45 -33.25 -10.30
CA ALA A 15 48.35 -32.31 -10.20
C ALA A 15 47.06 -33.01 -10.64
N ASN A 16 46.23 -33.39 -9.67
CA ASN A 16 44.87 -33.87 -9.94
C ASN A 16 44.04 -32.68 -10.44
N THR A 17 43.73 -32.65 -11.74
CA THR A 17 42.68 -31.78 -12.27
C THR A 17 41.35 -32.45 -11.98
N ALA A 18 40.70 -32.02 -10.89
CA ALA A 18 39.31 -32.38 -10.63
C ALA A 18 38.43 -31.62 -11.63
N TYR A 19 37.98 -32.32 -12.67
CA TYR A 19 36.88 -31.84 -13.51
C TYR A 19 35.59 -31.93 -12.69
N ALA A 20 35.13 -30.80 -12.17
CA ALA A 20 33.78 -30.70 -11.62
C ALA A 20 32.79 -30.87 -12.79
N GLN A 21 32.13 -32.03 -12.88
CA GLN A 21 30.97 -32.20 -13.75
C GLN A 21 29.87 -31.26 -13.24
N THR A 22 29.58 -30.21 -14.01
CA THR A 22 28.40 -29.38 -13.77
C THR A 22 27.20 -30.20 -14.23
N GLU A 23 26.44 -30.75 -13.30
CA GLU A 23 25.15 -31.37 -13.62
C GLU A 23 24.28 -30.33 -14.34
N LEU A 24 23.77 -30.68 -15.52
CA LEU A 24 22.78 -29.87 -16.22
C LEU A 24 21.59 -29.65 -15.26
N PRO A 25 21.02 -28.45 -15.16
CA PRO A 25 19.93 -28.19 -14.23
C PRO A 25 18.77 -29.15 -14.51
N GLU A 26 18.29 -29.81 -13.45
CA GLU A 26 17.13 -30.69 -13.48
C GLU A 26 15.95 -29.99 -14.19
N LYS A 27 15.34 -30.68 -15.16
CA LYS A 27 14.22 -30.14 -15.94
C LYS A 27 13.08 -29.79 -14.98
N ILE A 28 12.74 -28.51 -14.85
CA ILE A 28 11.64 -28.05 -14.00
C ILE A 28 10.34 -28.74 -14.43
N ILE A 29 9.73 -29.50 -13.52
CA ILE A 29 8.42 -30.12 -13.70
C ILE A 29 7.38 -29.22 -13.04
N TYR A 30 6.47 -28.68 -13.84
CA TYR A 30 5.35 -27.89 -13.34
C TYR A 30 4.19 -28.80 -12.94
N ASP A 31 3.44 -28.38 -11.93
CA ASP A 31 2.23 -29.07 -11.50
C ASP A 31 1.15 -29.02 -12.58
N GLN A 32 0.43 -30.14 -12.79
CA GLN A 32 -0.56 -30.26 -13.86
C GLN A 32 -1.69 -29.25 -13.72
N GLU A 33 -2.15 -28.96 -12.49
CA GLU A 33 -3.20 -27.97 -12.23
C GLU A 33 -2.78 -26.58 -12.72
N VAL A 34 -1.51 -26.21 -12.48
CA VAL A 34 -0.95 -24.93 -12.95
C VAL A 34 -0.93 -24.89 -14.47
N ILE A 35 -0.47 -25.97 -15.12
CA ILE A 35 -0.40 -26.03 -16.59
C ILE A 35 -1.79 -25.94 -17.21
N ASP A 36 -2.78 -26.60 -16.65
CA ASP A 36 -4.17 -26.56 -17.13
C ASP A 36 -4.75 -25.14 -17.01
N LEU A 37 -4.52 -24.46 -15.88
CA LEU A 37 -4.95 -23.08 -15.68
C LEU A 37 -4.26 -22.12 -16.67
N VAL A 38 -2.96 -22.27 -16.90
CA VAL A 38 -2.21 -21.44 -17.85
C VAL A 38 -2.70 -21.67 -19.28
N ASN A 39 -2.92 -22.92 -19.68
CA ASN A 39 -3.42 -23.25 -21.02
C ASN A 39 -4.84 -22.71 -21.22
N LYS A 40 -5.70 -22.81 -20.20
CA LYS A 40 -7.03 -22.21 -20.22
C LYS A 40 -6.95 -20.69 -20.38
N ALA A 41 -6.12 -20.01 -19.59
CA ALA A 41 -5.96 -18.56 -19.69
C ALA A 41 -5.45 -18.13 -21.08
N LYS A 42 -4.51 -18.89 -21.67
CA LYS A 42 -4.06 -18.66 -23.06
C LYS A 42 -5.18 -18.83 -24.07
N ALA A 43 -6.08 -19.80 -23.89
CA ALA A 43 -7.25 -19.98 -24.75
C ALA A 43 -8.23 -18.81 -24.60
N GLU A 44 -8.45 -18.32 -23.38
CA GLU A 44 -9.27 -17.13 -23.09
C GLU A 44 -8.68 -15.87 -23.74
N MET A 45 -7.35 -15.68 -23.69
CA MET A 45 -6.67 -14.59 -24.40
C MET A 45 -6.85 -14.69 -25.93
N LYS A 46 -6.70 -15.89 -26.51
CA LYS A 46 -6.91 -16.11 -27.95
C LYS A 46 -8.34 -15.81 -28.41
N ALA A 47 -9.30 -15.95 -27.50
CA ALA A 47 -10.69 -15.59 -27.71
C ALA A 47 -11.00 -14.12 -27.34
N GLU A 48 -9.98 -13.29 -27.11
CA GLU A 48 -10.09 -11.89 -26.68
C GLU A 48 -10.86 -11.67 -25.36
N ASN A 49 -11.06 -12.74 -24.56
CA ASN A 49 -11.75 -12.67 -23.28
C ASN A 49 -10.75 -12.43 -22.14
N TYR A 50 -10.17 -11.22 -22.12
CA TYR A 50 -9.11 -10.86 -21.18
C TYR A 50 -9.58 -10.78 -19.72
N ASP A 51 -10.85 -10.50 -19.47
CA ASP A 51 -11.42 -10.56 -18.11
C ASP A 51 -11.46 -11.99 -17.56
N ALA A 52 -11.85 -12.96 -18.39
CA ALA A 52 -11.78 -14.38 -18.02
C ALA A 52 -10.32 -14.82 -17.81
N ALA A 53 -9.43 -14.46 -18.76
CA ALA A 53 -8.00 -14.76 -18.66
C ALA A 53 -7.39 -14.21 -17.36
N ASN A 54 -7.71 -12.96 -17.00
CA ASN A 54 -7.26 -12.33 -15.75
C ASN A 54 -7.69 -13.14 -14.52
N LYS A 55 -8.96 -13.57 -14.46
CA LYS A 55 -9.46 -14.43 -13.38
C LYS A 55 -8.73 -15.77 -13.35
N THR A 56 -8.49 -16.38 -14.50
CA THR A 56 -7.82 -17.69 -14.60
C THR A 56 -6.34 -17.62 -14.22
N PHE A 57 -5.59 -16.60 -14.66
CA PHE A 57 -4.22 -16.38 -14.20
C PHE A 57 -4.14 -16.14 -12.69
N ARG A 58 -5.10 -15.41 -12.10
CA ARG A 58 -5.17 -15.24 -10.64
C ARG A 58 -5.41 -16.56 -9.92
N LYS A 59 -6.19 -17.48 -10.49
CA LYS A 59 -6.32 -18.85 -9.95
C LYS A 59 -4.99 -19.60 -10.00
N ALA A 60 -4.24 -19.49 -11.10
CA ALA A 60 -2.91 -20.11 -11.19
C ALA A 60 -1.95 -19.57 -10.12
N LEU A 61 -1.93 -18.26 -9.89
CA LEU A 61 -1.14 -17.63 -8.82
C LEU A 61 -1.58 -18.10 -7.41
N ALA A 62 -2.87 -18.30 -7.21
CA ALA A 62 -3.43 -18.73 -5.93
C ALA A 62 -3.04 -20.16 -5.54
N THR A 63 -2.57 -20.98 -6.49
CA THR A 63 -2.05 -22.34 -6.19
C THR A 63 -0.79 -22.30 -5.32
N ARG A 64 -0.03 -21.18 -5.33
CA ARG A 64 1.28 -21.03 -4.65
C ARG A 64 2.33 -22.07 -5.07
N LYS A 65 2.15 -22.72 -6.22
CA LYS A 65 3.08 -23.68 -6.81
C LYS A 65 4.11 -22.98 -7.71
N ILE A 66 5.10 -23.72 -8.20
CA ILE A 66 6.06 -23.21 -9.18
C ILE A 66 5.33 -22.91 -10.49
N LEU A 67 5.53 -21.71 -11.04
CA LEU A 67 4.84 -21.21 -12.23
C LEU A 67 5.79 -21.15 -13.42
N PRO A 68 5.32 -21.42 -14.65
CA PRO A 68 6.11 -21.20 -15.85
C PRO A 68 6.56 -19.75 -15.98
N THR A 69 7.83 -19.51 -16.32
CA THR A 69 8.37 -18.16 -16.49
C THR A 69 7.53 -17.30 -17.44
N ASP A 70 7.13 -17.88 -18.57
CA ASP A 70 6.32 -17.23 -19.60
C ASP A 70 4.92 -16.79 -19.12
N LEU A 71 4.40 -17.36 -18.03
CA LEU A 71 3.16 -16.89 -17.40
C LEU A 71 3.27 -15.40 -17.03
N SER A 72 4.43 -14.97 -16.56
CA SER A 72 4.63 -13.57 -16.12
C SER A 72 4.37 -12.59 -17.26
N TYR A 73 4.86 -12.88 -18.47
CA TYR A 73 4.58 -12.03 -19.63
C TYR A 73 3.11 -12.11 -20.06
N LEU A 74 2.55 -13.31 -20.19
CA LEU A 74 1.16 -13.50 -20.65
C LEU A 74 0.16 -12.82 -19.70
N PHE A 75 0.41 -12.91 -18.39
CA PHE A 75 -0.43 -12.24 -17.41
C PHE A 75 -0.22 -10.72 -17.44
N ALA A 76 1.00 -10.23 -17.66
CA ALA A 76 1.24 -8.81 -17.85
C ALA A 76 0.48 -8.23 -19.05
N GLU A 77 0.51 -8.90 -20.20
CA GLU A 77 -0.27 -8.54 -21.39
C GLU A 77 -1.76 -8.49 -21.09
N THR A 78 -2.28 -9.53 -20.42
CA THR A 78 -3.68 -9.58 -19.98
C THR A 78 -4.03 -8.39 -19.08
N LEU A 79 -3.18 -8.08 -18.09
CA LEU A 79 -3.35 -6.97 -17.16
C LEU A 79 -3.32 -5.61 -17.85
N TYR A 80 -2.54 -5.47 -18.93
CA TYR A 80 -2.50 -4.24 -19.72
C TYR A 80 -3.83 -4.00 -20.44
N VAL A 81 -4.38 -5.05 -21.08
CA VAL A 81 -5.65 -4.95 -21.81
C VAL A 81 -6.81 -4.62 -20.87
N VAL A 82 -6.82 -5.21 -19.66
CA VAL A 82 -7.81 -4.87 -18.63
C VAL A 82 -7.43 -3.64 -17.79
N HIS A 83 -6.51 -2.81 -18.28
CA HIS A 83 -6.11 -1.51 -17.72
C HIS A 83 -5.55 -1.54 -16.27
N GLN A 84 -5.10 -2.69 -15.79
CA GLN A 84 -4.41 -2.84 -14.51
C GLN A 84 -2.90 -2.59 -14.68
N TYR A 85 -2.55 -1.38 -15.11
CA TYR A 85 -1.22 -1.02 -15.61
C TYR A 85 -0.09 -1.22 -14.58
N GLN A 86 -0.30 -0.89 -13.30
CA GLN A 86 0.70 -1.13 -12.26
C GLN A 86 1.01 -2.62 -12.07
N ASN A 87 -0.02 -3.46 -12.07
CA ASN A 87 0.17 -4.90 -11.97
C ASN A 87 0.87 -5.43 -13.22
N SER A 88 0.46 -4.96 -14.40
CA SER A 88 1.10 -5.30 -15.66
C SER A 88 2.60 -4.99 -15.65
N LEU A 89 3.00 -3.77 -15.26
CA LEU A 89 4.41 -3.37 -15.16
C LEU A 89 5.21 -4.25 -14.19
N ASN A 90 4.62 -4.61 -13.05
CA ASN A 90 5.27 -5.50 -12.07
C ASN A 90 5.55 -6.88 -12.69
N PHE A 91 4.60 -7.44 -13.43
CA PHE A 91 4.75 -8.73 -14.09
C PHE A 91 5.69 -8.67 -15.32
N VAL A 92 5.70 -7.58 -16.09
CA VAL A 92 6.71 -7.36 -17.15
C VAL A 92 8.11 -7.35 -16.57
N ASN A 93 8.35 -6.57 -15.51
CA ASN A 93 9.67 -6.52 -14.86
C ASN A 93 10.06 -7.88 -14.28
N LYS A 94 9.10 -8.62 -13.72
CA LYS A 94 9.34 -9.99 -13.24
C LYS A 94 9.75 -10.93 -14.37
N TYR A 95 9.05 -10.89 -15.51
CA TYR A 95 9.39 -11.69 -16.68
C TYR A 95 10.81 -11.40 -17.17
N LEU A 96 11.14 -10.12 -17.38
CA LEU A 96 12.46 -9.70 -17.85
C LEU A 96 13.57 -10.12 -16.88
N GLY A 97 13.32 -10.09 -15.57
CA GLY A 97 14.27 -10.53 -14.55
C GLY A 97 14.47 -12.04 -14.49
N LEU A 98 13.44 -12.84 -14.80
CA LEU A 98 13.51 -14.31 -14.78
C LEU A 98 14.05 -14.89 -16.09
N ALA A 99 13.54 -14.40 -17.23
CA ALA A 99 13.85 -14.95 -18.55
C ALA A 99 15.09 -14.30 -19.18
N GLY A 100 15.40 -13.05 -18.82
CA GLY A 100 16.46 -12.27 -19.46
C GLY A 100 16.21 -12.06 -20.95
N GLN A 101 17.29 -11.79 -21.69
CA GLN A 101 17.25 -11.55 -23.15
C GLN A 101 16.92 -12.80 -23.97
N GLY A 102 17.14 -14.00 -23.41
CA GLY A 102 16.84 -15.27 -24.09
C GLY A 102 15.39 -15.74 -23.97
N GLY A 103 14.51 -14.96 -23.33
CA GLY A 103 13.11 -15.31 -23.14
C GLY A 103 12.29 -15.23 -24.44
N ASN A 104 11.35 -16.16 -24.61
CA ASN A 104 10.44 -16.25 -25.77
C ASN A 104 9.65 -14.96 -26.08
N TYR A 105 9.46 -14.11 -25.08
CA TYR A 105 8.68 -12.87 -25.15
C TYR A 105 9.53 -11.64 -24.82
N TYR A 106 10.87 -11.71 -24.88
CA TYR A 106 11.73 -10.60 -24.48
C TYR A 106 11.40 -9.30 -25.23
N GLU A 107 11.39 -9.34 -26.57
CA GLU A 107 11.11 -8.15 -27.39
C GLU A 107 9.72 -7.57 -27.09
N LYS A 108 8.71 -8.43 -27.02
CA LYS A 108 7.33 -8.01 -26.69
C LYS A 108 7.20 -7.46 -25.28
N ALA A 109 7.97 -7.96 -24.31
CA ALA A 109 7.99 -7.44 -22.95
C ALA A 109 8.61 -6.03 -22.90
N ILE A 110 9.63 -5.76 -23.72
CA ILE A 110 10.20 -4.41 -23.87
C ILE A 110 9.19 -3.46 -24.53
N GLU A 111 8.50 -3.90 -25.60
CA GLU A 111 7.44 -3.13 -26.25
C GLU A 111 6.32 -2.78 -25.26
N LEU A 112 5.79 -3.78 -24.54
CA LEU A 112 4.75 -3.60 -23.54
C LEU A 112 5.18 -2.63 -22.43
N LYS A 113 6.45 -2.67 -22.02
CA LYS A 113 7.00 -1.70 -21.07
C LYS A 113 6.93 -0.26 -21.61
N GLY A 114 7.20 -0.06 -22.89
CA GLY A 114 7.03 1.23 -23.57
C GLY A 114 5.58 1.71 -23.58
N LEU A 115 4.63 0.84 -23.89
CA LEU A 115 3.19 1.14 -23.84
C LEU A 115 2.75 1.53 -22.43
N LEU A 116 3.18 0.78 -21.42
CA LEU A 116 2.90 1.08 -20.01
C LEU A 116 3.44 2.45 -19.59
N GLN A 117 4.65 2.83 -20.04
CA GLN A 117 5.20 4.16 -19.77
C GLN A 117 4.32 5.28 -20.34
N ALA A 118 3.73 5.07 -21.53
CA ALA A 118 2.79 6.04 -22.09
C ALA A 118 1.50 6.15 -21.25
N GLU A 119 0.96 5.03 -20.77
CA GLU A 119 -0.21 5.03 -19.88
C GLU A 119 0.09 5.72 -18.53
N PHE A 120 1.25 5.47 -17.94
CA PHE A 120 1.66 6.16 -16.71
C PHE A 120 1.82 7.67 -16.87
N LYS A 121 2.22 8.15 -18.06
CA LYS A 121 2.21 9.59 -18.35
C LYS A 121 0.79 10.16 -18.27
N LYS A 122 -0.21 9.47 -18.83
CA LYS A 122 -1.62 9.87 -18.75
C LYS A 122 -2.15 9.83 -17.32
N ILE A 123 -1.80 8.80 -16.55
CA ILE A 123 -2.17 8.68 -15.13
C ILE A 123 -1.60 9.84 -14.32
N LYS A 124 -0.32 10.16 -14.53
CA LYS A 124 0.38 11.21 -13.78
C LYS A 124 -0.26 12.59 -13.96
N THR A 125 -0.86 12.86 -15.11
CA THR A 125 -1.54 14.13 -15.41
C THR A 125 -3.04 14.09 -15.14
N CYS A 126 -3.57 13.02 -14.54
CA CYS A 126 -5.00 12.88 -14.30
C CYS A 126 -5.36 13.19 -12.84
N ASP A 127 -6.20 14.21 -12.63
CA ASP A 127 -6.66 14.63 -11.31
C ASP A 127 -7.58 13.61 -10.62
N TYR A 128 -8.08 12.64 -11.37
CA TYR A 128 -9.03 11.63 -10.91
C TYR A 128 -8.38 10.29 -10.59
N CYS A 129 -7.12 10.07 -10.97
CA CYS A 129 -6.47 8.77 -10.77
C CYS A 129 -5.42 8.84 -9.65
N ASN A 130 -5.31 7.77 -8.88
CA ASN A 130 -4.12 7.55 -8.08
C ASN A 130 -2.94 7.18 -8.99
N LEU A 131 -1.73 7.11 -8.40
CA LEU A 131 -0.49 6.79 -9.13
C LEU A 131 -0.50 5.42 -9.82
N SER A 132 -1.42 4.53 -9.46
CA SER A 132 -1.57 3.20 -10.06
C SER A 132 -2.67 3.11 -11.12
N GLY A 133 -3.37 4.21 -11.42
CA GLY A 133 -4.43 4.27 -12.43
C GLY A 133 -5.84 3.95 -11.92
N TYR A 134 -6.06 3.87 -10.61
CA TYR A 134 -7.38 3.67 -10.02
C TYR A 134 -8.06 5.00 -9.68
N ARG A 135 -9.38 5.05 -9.77
CA ARG A 135 -10.16 6.27 -9.55
C ARG A 135 -10.16 6.69 -8.08
N TYR A 136 -9.95 7.97 -7.81
CA TYR A 136 -10.23 8.59 -6.53
C TYR A 136 -11.74 8.70 -6.32
N VAL A 137 -12.19 8.36 -5.13
CA VAL A 137 -13.56 8.60 -4.66
C VAL A 137 -13.53 9.43 -3.39
N SER A 138 -14.64 10.07 -3.05
CA SER A 138 -14.80 10.79 -1.79
C SER A 138 -14.53 9.85 -0.62
N CYS A 139 -13.76 10.35 0.36
CA CYS A 139 -13.49 9.58 1.57
C CYS A 139 -14.78 9.37 2.36
N TYR A 140 -15.19 8.12 2.55
CA TYR A 140 -16.40 7.74 3.29
C TYR A 140 -16.39 8.15 4.77
N ASN A 141 -15.22 8.45 5.33
CA ASN A 141 -15.07 8.78 6.75
C ASN A 141 -15.26 10.27 7.04
N CYS A 142 -15.07 11.13 6.04
CA CYS A 142 -15.21 12.58 6.18
C CYS A 142 -16.03 13.21 5.05
N ASP A 143 -16.75 12.40 4.28
CA ASP A 143 -17.60 12.81 3.15
C ASP A 143 -16.92 13.77 2.16
N GLY A 144 -15.62 13.58 1.94
CA GLY A 144 -14.83 14.43 1.05
C GLY A 144 -14.28 15.72 1.66
N VAL A 145 -14.64 16.05 2.90
CA VAL A 145 -14.21 17.29 3.58
C VAL A 145 -12.71 17.27 3.91
N GLY A 146 -12.17 16.09 4.22
CA GLY A 146 -10.77 15.94 4.63
C GLY A 146 -10.53 16.11 6.13
N SER A 147 -11.52 16.57 6.89
CA SER A 147 -11.47 16.67 8.35
C SER A 147 -12.60 15.89 9.02
N THR A 148 -12.37 15.44 10.24
CA THR A 148 -13.40 14.86 11.11
C THR A 148 -13.57 15.73 12.34
N THR A 149 -14.81 15.88 12.79
CA THR A 149 -15.14 16.60 14.01
C THR A 149 -15.62 15.60 15.04
N GLU A 150 -15.00 15.63 16.21
CA GLU A 150 -15.35 14.77 17.33
C GLU A 150 -15.66 15.59 18.58
N THR A 151 -16.45 15.02 19.48
CA THR A 151 -16.72 15.62 20.77
C THR A 151 -15.41 15.78 21.54
N CYS A 152 -15.16 16.97 22.09
CA CYS A 152 -13.94 17.24 22.84
C CYS A 152 -13.83 16.27 24.03
N TYR A 153 -12.77 15.45 24.06
CA TYR A 153 -12.55 14.46 25.11
C TYR A 153 -12.41 15.09 26.51
N ASN A 154 -11.87 16.31 26.59
CA ASN A 154 -11.56 16.98 27.84
C ASN A 154 -12.81 17.49 28.56
N CYS A 155 -13.74 18.11 27.83
CA CYS A 155 -15.00 18.62 28.39
C CYS A 155 -16.22 17.75 28.09
N LYS A 156 -16.06 16.68 27.30
CA LYS A 156 -17.14 15.78 26.88
C LYS A 156 -18.34 16.53 26.28
N GLY A 157 -18.06 17.56 25.48
CA GLY A 157 -19.09 18.38 24.81
C GLY A 157 -19.72 19.50 25.64
N SER A 158 -19.32 19.70 26.91
CA SER A 158 -19.87 20.81 27.73
C SER A 158 -19.29 22.19 27.37
N GLY A 159 -18.10 22.22 26.76
CA GLY A 159 -17.32 23.44 26.50
C GLY A 159 -16.65 24.01 27.75
N LYS A 160 -16.81 23.37 28.92
CA LYS A 160 -16.32 23.85 30.22
C LYS A 160 -15.69 22.71 31.01
N THR A 161 -14.69 23.01 31.83
CA THR A 161 -14.09 22.06 32.77
C THR A 161 -14.13 22.61 34.19
N VAL A 162 -14.12 21.71 35.17
CA VAL A 162 -14.04 22.08 36.59
C VAL A 162 -12.81 22.97 36.80
N CYS A 163 -12.97 24.06 37.56
CA CYS A 163 -11.85 24.94 37.88
C CYS A 163 -10.83 24.14 38.71
N PRO A 164 -9.58 23.95 38.24
CA PRO A 164 -8.60 23.16 38.98
C PRO A 164 -8.15 23.85 40.28
N LYS A 165 -8.34 25.16 40.39
CA LYS A 165 -7.93 25.94 41.57
C LYS A 165 -8.89 25.78 42.75
N CYS A 166 -10.21 25.86 42.51
CA CYS A 166 -11.23 25.69 43.56
C CYS A 166 -11.97 24.33 43.51
N LEU A 167 -11.57 23.43 42.61
CA LEU A 167 -12.14 22.09 42.44
C LEU A 167 -13.66 22.04 42.18
N GLY A 168 -14.26 23.13 41.70
CA GLY A 168 -15.70 23.20 41.42
C GLY A 168 -16.50 24.06 42.38
N GLU A 169 -15.93 24.40 43.54
CA GLU A 169 -16.65 25.10 44.61
C GLU A 169 -16.92 26.58 44.32
N GLY A 170 -16.13 27.19 43.41
CA GLY A 170 -16.20 28.62 43.14
C GLY A 170 -15.60 29.51 44.23
N VAL A 171 -15.21 28.94 45.37
CA VAL A 171 -14.67 29.64 46.54
C VAL A 171 -13.54 28.85 47.21
N TYR A 172 -12.68 29.54 47.97
CA TYR A 172 -11.73 28.96 48.93
C TYR A 172 -12.23 29.18 50.34
N ILE A 173 -11.99 28.22 51.23
CA ILE A 173 -12.30 28.34 52.66
C ILE A 173 -11.01 28.62 53.42
N THR A 174 -10.93 29.76 54.08
CA THR A 174 -9.85 30.13 55.01
C THR A 174 -10.41 30.36 56.41
N PHE A 175 -9.54 30.52 57.40
CA PHE A 175 -9.94 30.88 58.76
C PHE A 175 -9.44 32.28 59.09
N ASN A 176 -10.30 33.10 59.70
CA ASN A 176 -9.90 34.41 60.19
C ASN A 176 -9.13 34.31 61.52
N SER A 177 -8.65 35.44 62.03
CA SER A 177 -7.91 35.52 63.30
C SER A 177 -8.71 35.07 64.53
N PHE A 178 -10.01 34.80 64.39
CA PHE A 178 -10.92 34.33 65.42
C PHE A 178 -11.44 32.90 65.14
N SER A 179 -10.76 32.13 64.28
CA SER A 179 -11.13 30.76 63.91
C SER A 179 -12.50 30.62 63.21
N GLY A 180 -13.08 31.72 62.72
CA GLY A 180 -14.28 31.71 61.88
C GLY A 180 -13.94 31.37 60.43
N LYS A 181 -14.78 30.56 59.77
CA LYS A 181 -14.65 30.27 58.33
C LYS A 181 -14.90 31.53 57.50
N GLN A 182 -14.00 31.83 56.59
CA GLN A 182 -14.13 32.89 55.58
C GLN A 182 -14.15 32.25 54.20
N TYR A 183 -15.10 32.67 53.36
CA TYR A 183 -15.23 32.22 51.97
C TYR A 183 -14.66 33.31 51.07
N ILE A 184 -13.67 32.97 50.27
CA ILE A 184 -13.01 33.87 49.32
C ILE A 184 -13.38 33.40 47.93
N GLU A 185 -13.94 34.28 47.10
CA GLU A 185 -14.27 33.95 45.72
C GLU A 185 -13.04 33.49 44.93
N CYS A 186 -13.20 32.46 44.12
CA CYS A 186 -12.15 31.97 43.25
C CYS A 186 -11.90 32.96 42.13
N ASP A 187 -10.75 33.64 42.19
CA ASP A 187 -10.23 34.56 41.18
C ASP A 187 -10.06 33.96 39.78
N VAL A 188 -9.81 32.65 39.66
CA VAL A 188 -9.60 31.98 38.36
C VAL A 188 -10.91 31.67 37.63
N CYS A 189 -11.98 31.35 38.36
CA CYS A 189 -13.28 31.05 37.75
C CYS A 189 -14.35 32.11 38.03
N GLU A 190 -14.03 33.20 38.73
CA GLU A 190 -14.94 34.28 39.10
C GLU A 190 -16.21 33.71 39.77
N GLY A 191 -16.01 32.86 40.79
CA GLY A 191 -17.12 32.28 41.55
C GLY A 191 -17.90 31.17 40.84
N LYS A 192 -17.66 30.88 39.56
CA LYS A 192 -18.49 29.96 38.76
C LYS A 192 -18.23 28.47 39.04
N GLY A 193 -17.09 28.14 39.63
CA GLY A 193 -16.65 26.75 39.83
C GLY A 193 -16.11 26.05 38.57
N TYR A 194 -16.26 26.65 37.38
CA TYR A 194 -15.77 26.10 36.12
C TYR A 194 -15.00 27.14 35.31
N ILE A 195 -14.14 26.66 34.42
CA ILE A 195 -13.43 27.46 33.42
C ILE A 195 -13.84 27.00 32.00
N ILE A 196 -13.61 27.85 31.00
CA ILE A 196 -13.74 27.45 29.60
C ILE A 196 -12.74 26.30 29.35
N CYS A 197 -13.19 25.26 28.63
CA CYS A 197 -12.36 24.11 28.33
C CYS A 197 -11.09 24.57 27.59
N PRO A 198 -9.88 24.35 28.11
CA PRO A 198 -8.65 24.85 27.49
C PRO A 198 -8.28 24.10 26.20
N VAL A 199 -8.89 22.93 25.96
CA VAL A 199 -8.60 22.10 24.79
C VAL A 199 -9.43 22.51 23.58
N CYS A 200 -10.75 22.69 23.75
CA CYS A 200 -11.63 23.11 22.65
C CYS A 200 -11.97 24.61 22.69
N LEU A 201 -11.45 25.36 23.65
CA LEU A 201 -11.71 26.80 23.83
C LEU A 201 -13.20 27.17 23.87
N GLY A 202 -14.05 26.26 24.37
CA GLY A 202 -15.50 26.44 24.42
C GLY A 202 -16.29 25.92 23.20
N GLU A 203 -15.63 25.52 22.11
CA GLU A 203 -16.26 25.01 20.88
C GLU A 203 -16.96 23.65 21.05
N LYS A 204 -16.72 22.96 22.17
CA LYS A 204 -17.27 21.64 22.54
C LYS A 204 -16.79 20.47 21.67
N THR A 205 -16.31 20.75 20.48
CA THR A 205 -15.77 19.79 19.52
C THR A 205 -14.31 20.06 19.19
N LEU A 206 -13.62 19.04 18.69
CA LEU A 206 -12.29 19.14 18.12
C LEU A 206 -12.35 18.74 16.66
N THR A 207 -11.78 19.56 15.79
CA THR A 207 -11.67 19.25 14.36
C THR A 207 -10.24 18.83 14.08
N GLY A 208 -10.09 17.63 13.56
CA GLY A 208 -8.79 17.07 13.18
C GLY A 208 -8.76 16.65 11.72
N THR A 209 -7.56 16.42 11.21
CA THR A 209 -7.35 15.80 9.91
C THR A 209 -7.97 14.40 9.91
N CYS A 210 -8.76 14.08 8.87
CA CYS A 210 -9.32 12.74 8.72
C CYS A 210 -8.19 11.71 8.62
N SER A 211 -8.17 10.74 9.52
CA SER A 211 -7.12 9.70 9.58
C SER A 211 -7.12 8.75 8.39
N VAL A 212 -8.27 8.57 7.73
CA VAL A 212 -8.42 7.66 6.59
C VAL A 212 -7.83 8.26 5.30
N CYS A 213 -8.10 9.53 5.02
CA CYS A 213 -7.61 10.20 3.80
C CYS A 213 -6.44 11.15 4.04
N LEU A 214 -5.98 11.27 5.29
CA LEU A 214 -4.89 12.18 5.70
C LEU A 214 -5.10 13.62 5.24
N GLY A 215 -6.34 14.12 5.32
CA GLY A 215 -6.65 15.50 4.95
C GLY A 215 -7.04 15.73 3.50
N THR A 216 -6.81 14.77 2.60
CA THR A 216 -7.03 14.98 1.16
C THR A 216 -8.49 14.98 0.74
N GLY A 217 -9.40 14.47 1.59
CA GLY A 217 -10.81 14.24 1.24
C GLY A 217 -11.03 13.09 0.25
N LYS A 218 -9.98 12.46 -0.29
CA LYS A 218 -10.09 11.46 -1.35
C LYS A 218 -9.37 10.16 -0.96
N ILE A 219 -9.91 9.03 -1.40
CA ILE A 219 -9.26 7.72 -1.26
C ILE A 219 -9.28 6.98 -2.60
N ALA A 220 -8.31 6.11 -2.82
CA ALA A 220 -8.29 5.27 -4.01
C ALA A 220 -9.39 4.20 -3.93
N SER A 221 -10.16 4.04 -5.01
CA SER A 221 -11.13 2.94 -5.17
C SER A 221 -10.50 1.71 -5.83
N SER A 222 -11.26 0.63 -5.95
CA SER A 222 -10.93 -0.53 -6.79
C SER A 222 -11.31 -0.34 -8.27
N THR A 223 -11.93 0.80 -8.62
CA THR A 223 -12.41 1.06 -9.98
C THR A 223 -11.28 1.65 -10.81
N ILE A 224 -11.08 1.12 -12.01
CA ILE A 224 -10.09 1.64 -12.96
C ILE A 224 -10.56 3.02 -13.45
N CYS A 225 -9.62 3.97 -13.46
CA CYS A 225 -9.87 5.33 -13.88
C CYS A 225 -10.08 5.39 -15.40
N ASN A 226 -11.19 6.00 -15.85
CA ASN A 226 -11.45 6.22 -17.28
C ASN A 226 -10.95 7.60 -17.77
N HIS A 227 -10.21 8.33 -16.92
CA HIS A 227 -9.69 9.68 -17.18
C HIS A 227 -10.73 10.74 -17.55
N LYS A 228 -12.02 10.50 -17.24
CA LYS A 228 -13.10 11.45 -17.46
C LYS A 228 -13.65 11.95 -16.12
N PRO A 229 -14.06 13.24 -16.04
CA PRO A 229 -14.81 13.73 -14.90
C PRO A 229 -16.01 12.82 -14.61
N ASP A 230 -16.39 12.68 -13.34
CA ASP A 230 -17.63 11.99 -13.00
C ASP A 230 -18.77 12.69 -13.73
N GLN A 231 -19.52 11.92 -14.53
CA GLN A 231 -20.82 12.38 -14.99
C GLN A 231 -21.64 12.54 -13.71
N ILE A 232 -21.98 13.77 -13.35
CA ILE A 232 -22.81 14.06 -12.18
C ILE A 232 -24.12 13.29 -12.37
N VAL A 233 -24.24 12.13 -11.74
CA VAL A 233 -25.53 11.47 -11.58
C VAL A 233 -26.20 12.24 -10.45
N ASN A 234 -26.97 13.26 -10.82
CA ASN A 234 -27.88 13.91 -9.91
C ASN A 234 -28.84 12.84 -9.37
N GLY A 235 -28.61 12.44 -8.12
CA GLY A 235 -29.55 11.61 -7.39
C GLY A 235 -28.88 10.45 -6.69
N HIS A 236 -28.61 10.63 -5.40
CA HIS A 236 -29.22 9.73 -4.43
C HIS A 236 -29.54 10.51 -3.15
N ASN A 237 -30.85 10.75 -2.98
CA ASN A 237 -31.50 11.01 -1.72
C ASN A 237 -31.14 9.88 -0.74
N HIS A 238 -30.51 10.21 0.38
CA HIS A 238 -30.64 9.43 1.60
C HIS A 238 -31.79 10.03 2.41
N LYS A 239 -32.96 9.38 2.30
CA LYS A 239 -33.92 9.29 3.40
C LYS A 239 -33.52 8.10 4.27
#